data_AF-A0A1Y2LNH4-F1
#
_entry.id   AF-A0A1Y2LNH4-F1
#
_cell.length_a   1.000
_cell.length_b   1.000
_cell.length_c   1.000
_cell.angle_alpha   90.00
_cell.angle_beta   90.00
_cell.angle_gamma   90.00
#
_symmetry.space_group_name_H-M   'P 1'
#
loop_
_entity.id
_entity.type
_entity.pdbx_description
1 polymer ?
#
loop_
_entity_poly.entity_id
_entity_poly.type
_entity_poly.pdbx_seq_one_letter_code
_entity_poly.pdbx_strand_id
1 'polypeptide(L)' 'MYETRGHQQFFDTENPNQPHIMSHESVWYSRPRTYGKGSRECRVCTHPAGLIRKYGLNICRQCFREKSADIGFVKHR' A
#
# COMPACT_ATOMS: atom_id res chain seq x y z
N MET A 1 -2.09 13.93 43.04
CA MET A 1 -1.41 13.17 41.96
C MET A 1 -2.44 13.01 40.85
N TYR A 2 -2.42 13.68 39.70
CA TYR A 2 -1.39 14.34 38.91
C TYR A 2 -1.99 15.62 38.30
N GLU A 3 -1.09 16.54 38.02
CA GLU A 3 -1.28 17.98 37.88
C GLU A 3 -1.97 18.39 36.57
N THR A 4 -3.06 19.17 36.67
CA THR A 4 -3.66 19.91 35.55
C THR A 4 -2.68 20.99 35.10
N ARG A 5 -1.85 20.68 34.10
CA ARG A 5 -0.92 21.65 33.49
C ARG A 5 -1.69 22.72 32.72
N GLY A 6 -1.87 23.85 33.40
CA GLY A 6 -1.34 25.15 32.99
C GLY A 6 -1.41 25.50 31.51
N HIS A 7 -2.38 26.33 31.20
CA HIS A 7 -2.31 27.33 30.14
C HIS A 7 -1.02 28.14 30.26
N GLN A 8 -0.11 28.01 29.30
CA GLN A 8 0.89 29.03 29.00
C GLN A 8 1.08 29.04 27.48
N GLN A 9 0.50 30.06 26.85
CA GLN A 9 0.80 30.44 25.48
C GLN A 9 2.29 30.82 25.44
N PHE A 10 3.11 29.94 24.89
CA PHE A 10 4.46 30.27 24.45
C PHE A 10 4.37 30.65 22.97
N PHE A 11 4.75 31.90 22.69
CA PHE A 11 5.03 32.38 21.35
C PHE A 11 6.23 31.62 20.79
N ASP A 12 6.00 30.49 20.13
CA ASP A 12 7.00 29.92 19.25
C ASP A 12 6.85 30.59 17.89
N THR A 13 7.69 31.59 17.69
CA THR A 13 8.21 32.09 16.41
C THR A 13 7.75 31.31 15.18
N GLU A 14 7.05 32.04 14.29
CA GLU A 14 6.71 31.63 12.93
C GLU A 14 7.97 31.07 12.23
N ASN A 15 8.00 29.76 12.01
CA ASN A 15 9.00 29.13 11.16
C ASN A 15 8.59 29.34 9.69
N PRO A 16 9.34 30.12 8.88
CA PRO A 16 8.95 30.47 7.52
C PRO A 16 9.08 29.32 6.50
N ASN A 17 9.44 28.11 6.95
CA ASN A 17 9.60 26.93 6.09
C ASN A 17 8.50 25.87 6.30
N GLN A 18 7.26 26.29 6.61
CA GLN A 18 6.13 25.37 6.48
C GLN A 18 5.69 25.32 5.01
N PRO A 19 5.90 24.19 4.28
CA PRO A 19 5.32 24.05 2.96
C PRO A 19 3.80 24.10 3.11
N HIS A 20 3.16 24.99 2.36
CA HIS A 20 1.70 25.09 2.29
C HIS A 20 1.17 23.76 1.76
N ILE A 21 0.75 22.84 2.65
CA ILE A 21 0.26 21.51 2.27
C ILE A 21 -1.00 21.72 1.46
N MET A 22 -0.90 21.59 0.14
CA MET A 22 -2.05 21.65 -0.75
C MET A 22 -3.01 20.53 -0.35
N SER A 23 -4.32 20.79 -0.32
CA SER A 23 -5.34 19.81 0.07
C SER A 23 -5.27 18.51 -0.75
N HIS A 24 -4.72 18.58 -1.96
CA HIS A 24 -4.49 17.43 -2.82
C HIS A 24 -3.40 16.49 -2.27
N GLU A 25 -2.31 17.02 -1.68
CA GLU A 25 -1.22 16.24 -1.10
C GLU A 25 -1.69 15.38 0.08
N SER A 26 -2.60 15.91 0.92
CA SER A 26 -3.12 15.18 2.09
C SER A 26 -4.18 14.12 1.74
N VAL A 27 -4.79 14.21 0.56
CA VAL A 27 -5.83 13.28 0.10
C VAL A 27 -5.22 12.10 -0.68
N TRP A 28 -4.10 12.31 -1.37
CA TRP A 28 -3.44 11.26 -2.16
C TRP A 28 -2.96 10.11 -1.27
N TYR A 29 -3.37 8.88 -1.59
CA TYR A 29 -3.06 7.66 -0.82
C TYR A 29 -3.47 7.69 0.67
N SER A 30 -4.29 8.66 1.10
CA SER A 30 -4.77 8.80 2.48
C SER A 30 -5.44 7.56 3.08
N ARG A 31 -6.07 6.73 2.23
CA ARG A 31 -6.78 5.52 2.66
C ARG A 31 -5.84 4.31 2.72
N PRO A 32 -5.73 3.62 3.88
CA PRO A 32 -4.88 2.45 4.02
C PRO A 32 -5.39 1.30 3.13
N ARG A 33 -4.50 0.70 2.32
CA ARG A 33 -4.81 -0.44 1.42
C ARG A 33 -4.33 -1.77 2.01
N THR A 34 -4.71 -2.05 3.25
CA THR A 34 -4.25 -3.26 3.96
C THR A 34 -4.95 -4.53 3.47
N TYR A 35 -6.19 -4.43 2.95
CA TYR A 35 -6.97 -5.57 2.48
C TYR A 35 -7.76 -5.25 1.18
N GLY A 36 -8.37 -6.28 0.60
CA GLY A 36 -9.16 -6.18 -0.63
C GLY A 36 -8.33 -6.27 -1.92
N LYS A 37 -8.99 -6.03 -3.06
CA LYS A 37 -8.40 -6.22 -4.40
C LYS A 37 -7.20 -5.28 -4.67
N GLY A 38 -7.25 -4.05 -4.16
CA GLY A 38 -6.17 -3.07 -4.34
C GLY A 38 -5.03 -3.17 -3.33
N SER A 39 -5.07 -4.13 -2.40
CA SER A 39 -3.99 -4.34 -1.43
C SER A 39 -2.81 -5.12 -1.99
N ARG A 40 -3.02 -5.84 -3.09
CA ARG A 40 -2.07 -6.79 -3.65
C ARG A 40 -2.07 -6.67 -5.15
N GLU A 41 -0.89 -6.88 -5.72
CA GLU A 41 -0.65 -6.85 -7.15
C GLU A 41 0.17 -8.06 -7.58
N CYS A 42 0.14 -8.35 -8.87
CA CYS A 42 0.99 -9.38 -9.46
C CYS A 42 2.46 -9.00 -9.34
N ARG A 43 3.31 -9.95 -8.91
CA ARG A 43 4.76 -9.75 -8.84
C ARG A 43 5.45 -9.50 -10.19
N VAL A 44 4.81 -9.86 -11.30
CA VAL A 44 5.39 -9.76 -12.64
C VAL A 44 4.85 -8.55 -13.41
N CYS A 45 3.53 -8.39 -13.47
CA CYS A 45 2.89 -7.39 -14.32
C CYS A 45 2.19 -6.25 -13.55
N THR A 46 2.34 -6.20 -12.21
CA THR A 46 1.71 -5.23 -11.29
C THR A 46 0.19 -5.08 -11.42
N HIS A 47 -0.47 -5.96 -12.18
CA HIS A 47 -1.91 -5.94 -12.35
C HIS A 47 -2.62 -6.51 -11.11
N PRO A 48 -3.55 -5.77 -10.48
CA PRO A 48 -4.24 -6.22 -9.26
C PRO A 48 -5.35 -7.24 -9.51
N ALA A 49 -5.82 -7.40 -10.75
CA ALA A 49 -6.90 -8.34 -11.06
C ALA A 49 -6.39 -9.74 -11.40
N GLY A 50 -7.18 -10.76 -11.06
CA GLY A 50 -6.88 -12.14 -11.43
C GLY A 50 -5.64 -12.73 -10.76
N LEU A 51 -5.33 -12.27 -9.55
CA LEU A 51 -4.20 -12.73 -8.76
C LEU A 51 -4.45 -14.15 -8.21
N ILE A 52 -3.57 -15.08 -8.55
CA ILE A 52 -3.51 -16.42 -7.96
C ILE A 52 -2.77 -16.32 -6.63
N ARG A 53 -3.50 -16.57 -5.55
CA ARG A 53 -3.01 -16.43 -4.15
C ARG A 53 -2.66 -17.77 -3.50
N LYS A 54 -2.91 -18.88 -4.20
CA LYS A 54 -2.60 -20.23 -3.68
C LYS A 54 -1.09 -20.43 -3.62
N TYR A 55 -0.62 -21.12 -2.59
CA TYR A 55 0.79 -21.45 -2.38
C TYR A 55 1.73 -20.23 -2.27
N GLY A 56 1.21 -19.03 -1.96
CA GLY A 56 2.03 -17.82 -1.80
C GLY A 56 2.59 -17.22 -3.09
N LEU A 57 2.17 -17.70 -4.27
CA LEU A 57 2.69 -17.27 -5.57
C LEU A 57 2.50 -15.76 -5.82
N ASN A 58 1.29 -15.23 -5.57
CA ASN A 58 0.93 -13.83 -5.83
C ASN A 58 1.25 -13.41 -7.29
N ILE A 59 0.81 -14.23 -8.24
CA ILE A 59 1.05 -14.06 -9.69
C ILE A 59 -0.30 -13.99 -10.41
N CYS A 60 -0.40 -13.18 -11.47
CA CYS A 60 -1.61 -13.05 -12.28
C CYS A 60 -1.89 -14.33 -13.10
N ARG A 61 -3.15 -14.62 -13.44
CA ARG A 61 -3.51 -15.82 -14.24
C ARG A 61 -2.83 -15.90 -15.62
N GLN A 62 -2.50 -14.78 -16.25
CA GLN A 62 -1.80 -14.75 -17.54
C GLN A 62 -0.33 -15.11 -17.34
N CYS A 63 0.33 -14.38 -16.46
CA CYS A 63 1.70 -14.60 -15.98
C CYS A 63 1.94 -16.05 -15.52
N PHE A 64 0.97 -16.63 -14.80
CA PHE A 64 1.07 -18.01 -14.34
C PHE A 64 1.10 -19.02 -15.50
N ARG A 65 0.37 -18.78 -16.60
CA ARG A 65 0.38 -19.68 -17.76
C ARG A 65 1.69 -19.62 -18.53
N GLU A 66 2.35 -18.48 -18.54
CA GLU A 66 3.67 -18.30 -19.17
C GLU A 66 4.78 -18.95 -18.33
N LYS A 67 4.66 -18.89 -16.99
CA LYS A 67 5.67 -19.36 -16.05
C LYS A 67 5.37 -20.71 -15.39
N SER A 68 4.27 -21.37 -15.74
CA SER A 68 3.87 -22.62 -15.07
C SER A 68 4.92 -23.72 -15.24
N ALA A 69 5.53 -23.82 -16.42
CA ALA A 69 6.57 -24.80 -16.70
C ALA A 69 7.84 -24.54 -15.85
N ASP A 70 8.29 -23.29 -15.78
CA ASP A 70 9.46 -22.87 -14.99
C ASP A 70 9.28 -23.11 -13.49
N ILE A 71 8.04 -22.97 -12.99
CA ILE A 71 7.69 -23.24 -11.58
C ILE A 71 7.59 -24.76 -11.31
N GLY A 72 7.53 -25.59 -12.35
CA GLY A 72 7.42 -27.05 -12.24
C GLY A 72 5.98 -27.59 -12.25
N PHE A 73 5.00 -26.79 -12.67
CA PHE A 73 3.63 -27.28 -12.88
C PHE A 73 3.53 -28.01 -14.21
N VAL A 74 3.14 -29.28 -14.15
CA VAL A 74 2.87 -30.13 -15.33
C VAL A 74 1.36 -30.33 -15.49
N LYS A 75 0.88 -30.21 -16.73
CA LYS A 75 -0.52 -30.47 -17.07
C LYS A 75 -0.75 -31.98 -17.17
N HIS A 76 -1.42 -32.55 -16.17
CA HIS A 76 -1.91 -33.92 -16.22
C HIS A 76 -3.39 -33.89 -16.65
N ARG A 77 -3.65 -34.16 -17.95
CA ARG A 77 -4.95 -34.08 -18.67
C ARG A 77 -5.26 -32.73 -19.33
#